data_AF-A0A162TZR5-F1
#
_entry.id   AF-A0A162TZR5-F1
#
_cell.length_a   1.000
_cell.length_b   1.000
_cell.length_c   1.000
_cell.angle_alpha   90.00
_cell.angle_beta   90.00
_cell.angle_gamma   90.00
#
_symmetry.space_group_name_H-M   'P 1'
#
loop_
_entity.id
_entity.type
_entity.pdbx_description
1 polymer ?
#
loop_
_entity_poly.entity_id
_entity_poly.type
_entity_poly.pdbx_seq_one_letter_code
_entity_poly.pdbx_strand_id
1 'polypeptide(L)'
;MENVIILCKCTGFLIFVLIAKKDLLEGDILRSKDYMKKVYRNFSEFVSECSSRELEYFIFDSKFTTAFNERIKEIIDEIEMQGKKSVELAIIFNTEGEIALIDSFIIGNYIGNSYIKHMEEYYKEASLNNIVKHVVNGSEKAKRDFSILSYTILYSTLNSIYCDIKCRKETLESYVSLYDLKHCKDDDCSIVVASILIVEDICKYIGIKEGVLSDSIKSVATKRNSQDD
;
A
#
# COMPACT_ATOMS: atom_id res chain seq x y z
N MET A 1 3.33 34.45 -1.74
CA MET A 1 3.03 33.07 -2.18
C MET A 1 1.81 32.64 -1.41
N GLU A 2 0.66 32.70 -2.08
CA GLU A 2 -0.65 32.51 -1.47
C GLU A 2 -0.91 31.01 -1.24
N ASN A 3 -1.33 30.68 -0.02
CA ASN A 3 -1.77 29.34 0.36
C ASN A 3 -3.13 29.08 -0.30
N VAL A 4 -3.27 27.98 -1.03
CA VAL A 4 -4.57 27.53 -1.55
C VAL A 4 -5.00 26.28 -0.79
N ILE A 5 -6.11 26.43 -0.08
CA ILE A 5 -6.85 25.40 0.66
C ILE A 5 -8.06 25.01 -0.20
N ILE A 6 -8.35 23.72 -0.36
CA ILE A 6 -9.63 23.28 -0.93
C ILE A 6 -10.36 22.39 0.09
N LEU A 7 -11.50 22.89 0.57
CA LEU A 7 -12.53 22.15 1.31
C LEU A 7 -13.62 21.74 0.31
N CYS A 8 -14.08 20.49 0.36
CA CYS A 8 -15.34 20.13 -0.29
C CYS A 8 -16.21 19.31 0.67
N LYS A 9 -17.33 19.91 1.12
CA LYS A 9 -18.48 19.24 1.72
C LYS A 9 -19.45 18.92 0.59
N CYS A 10 -19.82 17.65 0.40
CA CYS A 10 -21.16 17.27 -0.07
C CYS A 10 -21.43 15.76 0.13
N THR A 11 -22.42 15.49 0.99
CA THR A 11 -23.38 14.37 1.02
C THR A 11 -22.98 13.02 0.39
N GLY A 12 -22.75 12.03 1.26
CA GLY A 12 -23.27 10.68 1.04
C GLY A 12 -22.30 9.57 0.64
N PHE A 13 -21.07 9.87 0.21
CA PHE A 13 -20.05 8.85 -0.06
C PHE A 13 -18.67 9.44 0.27
N LEU A 14 -17.99 8.88 1.26
CA LEU A 14 -16.68 9.34 1.74
C LEU A 14 -15.60 9.03 0.69
N ILE A 15 -15.18 10.04 -0.07
CA ILE A 15 -13.86 10.09 -0.70
C ILE A 15 -13.03 11.06 0.14
N PHE A 16 -12.09 10.55 0.93
CA PHE A 16 -11.13 11.35 1.68
C PHE A 16 -9.86 11.53 0.84
N VAL A 17 -9.60 12.76 0.39
CA VAL A 17 -8.32 13.18 -0.19
C VAL A 17 -7.81 14.40 0.61
N LEU A 18 -6.67 14.18 1.27
CA LEU A 18 -5.65 15.08 1.86
C LEU A 18 -6.00 16.19 2.86
N ILE A 19 -5.35 16.14 4.03
CA ILE A 19 -4.84 17.33 4.75
C ILE A 19 -3.37 17.09 5.20
N ALA A 20 -2.50 17.92 4.61
CA ALA A 20 -1.26 18.55 5.11
C ALA A 20 -0.12 17.72 5.76
N LYS A 21 0.96 17.53 4.97
CA LYS A 21 2.35 17.44 5.45
C LYS A 21 2.81 18.83 5.91
N LYS A 22 3.03 19.03 7.22
CA LYS A 22 3.94 20.07 7.74
C LYS A 22 4.43 19.75 9.16
N ASP A 23 5.00 18.56 9.38
CA ASP A 23 5.81 18.24 10.57
C ASP A 23 6.73 17.01 10.32
N LEU A 24 7.37 16.93 9.15
CA LEU A 24 8.38 15.89 8.86
C LEU A 24 9.74 16.52 8.61
N LEU A 25 10.29 17.06 9.68
CA LEU A 25 11.72 17.23 9.90
C LEU A 25 11.97 16.89 11.37
N GLU A 26 12.28 15.63 11.65
CA GLU A 26 13.34 15.20 12.57
C GLU A 26 13.31 13.68 12.72
N GLY A 27 14.44 13.06 12.41
CA GLY A 27 14.68 11.64 12.61
C GLY A 27 14.64 11.27 14.10
N ASP A 28 14.40 9.98 14.35
CA ASP A 28 14.62 9.28 15.63
C ASP A 28 13.59 9.39 16.76
N ILE A 29 12.31 9.69 16.48
CA ILE A 29 11.23 9.55 17.48
C ILE A 29 10.06 8.69 16.96
N LEU A 30 10.32 7.40 16.71
CA LEU A 30 9.29 6.45 16.20
C LEU A 30 9.23 5.15 17.04
N ARG A 31 9.13 5.28 18.36
CA ARG A 31 9.16 4.12 19.30
C ARG A 31 8.20 4.16 20.50
N SER A 32 6.96 4.65 20.36
CA SER A 32 5.94 4.36 21.40
C SER A 32 4.55 4.01 20.85
N LYS A 33 3.96 2.93 21.39
CA LYS A 33 2.62 2.39 21.04
C LYS A 33 1.48 3.42 21.22
N ASP A 34 1.69 4.44 22.05
CA ASP A 34 0.69 5.47 22.36
C ASP A 34 0.72 6.66 21.39
N TYR A 35 1.84 6.90 20.69
CA TYR A 35 1.97 8.04 19.77
C TYR A 35 1.16 7.83 18.48
N MET A 36 1.14 6.60 17.94
CA MET A 36 0.56 6.31 16.62
C MET A 36 -0.98 6.20 16.62
N LYS A 37 -1.62 5.91 17.76
CA LYS A 37 -3.09 5.96 17.91
C LYS A 37 -3.67 7.37 17.80
N LYS A 38 -2.84 8.41 17.95
CA LYS A 38 -3.26 9.82 17.80
C LYS A 38 -3.13 10.34 16.37
N VAL A 39 -2.31 9.70 15.52
CA VAL A 39 -1.94 10.21 14.19
C VAL A 39 -2.96 9.80 13.13
N TYR A 40 -3.46 8.56 13.18
CA TYR A 40 -4.39 8.03 12.18
C TYR A 40 -5.80 7.85 12.75
N ARG A 41 -6.83 8.26 11.99
CA ARG A 41 -8.23 8.17 12.42
C ARG A 41 -8.74 6.74 12.41
N ASN A 42 -8.24 5.91 11.48
CA ASN A 42 -8.59 4.50 11.33
C ASN A 42 -7.44 3.71 10.71
N PHE A 43 -7.52 2.37 10.76
CA PHE A 43 -6.46 1.50 10.25
C PHE A 43 -6.27 1.63 8.73
N SER A 44 -7.33 1.94 7.98
CA SER A 44 -7.23 2.17 6.54
C SER A 44 -6.36 3.36 6.16
N GLU A 45 -6.49 4.48 6.87
CA GLU A 45 -5.67 5.68 6.64
C GLU A 45 -4.20 5.38 6.91
N PHE A 46 -3.91 4.58 7.95
CA PHE A 46 -2.57 4.09 8.22
C PHE A 46 -2.03 3.23 7.05
N VAL A 47 -2.81 2.28 6.54
CA VAL A 47 -2.37 1.42 5.41
C VAL A 47 -2.09 2.26 4.16
N SER A 48 -2.93 3.25 3.87
CA SER A 48 -2.72 4.15 2.74
C SER A 48 -1.43 4.97 2.87
N GLU A 49 -1.21 5.56 4.04
CA GLU A 49 -0.02 6.38 4.30
C GLU A 49 1.27 5.56 4.28
N CYS A 50 1.30 4.40 4.94
CA CYS A 50 2.50 3.55 4.92
C CYS A 50 2.76 3.03 3.51
N SER A 51 1.71 2.66 2.76
CA SER A 51 1.89 2.24 1.36
C SER A 51 2.48 3.36 0.50
N SER A 52 1.98 4.59 0.60
CA SER A 52 2.53 5.74 -0.12
C SER A 52 4.00 5.97 0.24
N ARG A 53 4.33 5.98 1.54
CA ARG A 53 5.69 6.20 2.03
C ARG A 53 6.67 5.13 1.57
N GLU A 54 6.32 3.86 1.74
CA GLU A 54 7.22 2.75 1.40
C GLU A 54 7.44 2.67 -0.12
N LEU A 55 6.42 2.94 -0.93
CA LEU A 55 6.56 2.99 -2.38
C LEU A 55 7.38 4.19 -2.85
N GLU A 56 7.15 5.39 -2.31
CA GLU A 56 7.95 6.59 -2.62
C GLU A 56 9.42 6.40 -2.22
N TYR A 57 9.66 5.72 -1.10
CA TYR A 57 11.00 5.35 -0.69
C TYR A 57 11.62 4.34 -1.66
N PHE A 58 10.93 3.24 -1.97
CA PHE A 58 11.54 2.10 -2.64
C PHE A 58 11.62 2.24 -4.17
N ILE A 59 10.59 2.81 -4.80
CA ILE A 59 10.40 2.90 -6.25
C ILE A 59 10.76 4.32 -6.71
N PHE A 60 11.71 4.44 -7.65
CA PHE A 60 12.07 5.74 -8.22
C PHE A 60 11.61 5.92 -9.68
N ASP A 61 11.23 4.84 -10.35
CA ASP A 61 10.65 4.86 -11.69
C ASP A 61 9.82 3.57 -11.90
N SER A 62 8.73 3.64 -12.65
CA SER A 62 7.82 2.50 -12.83
C SER A 62 6.95 2.65 -14.06
N LYS A 63 6.52 1.52 -14.63
CA LYS A 63 5.45 1.46 -15.62
C LYS A 63 4.21 0.79 -15.04
N PHE A 64 3.06 1.31 -15.45
CA PHE A 64 1.76 0.82 -15.02
C PHE A 64 1.20 -0.20 -16.01
N THR A 65 0.40 -1.14 -15.49
CA THR A 65 -0.32 -2.08 -16.35
C THR A 65 -1.32 -1.34 -17.24
N THR A 66 -1.62 -1.89 -18.42
CA THR A 66 -2.65 -1.33 -19.32
C THR A 66 -4.01 -1.23 -18.62
N ALA A 67 -4.39 -2.26 -17.86
CA ALA A 67 -5.65 -2.25 -17.11
C ALA A 67 -5.70 -1.14 -16.05
N PHE A 68 -4.58 -0.87 -15.36
CA PHE A 68 -4.52 0.23 -14.41
C PHE A 68 -4.59 1.60 -15.10
N ASN A 69 -3.87 1.76 -16.21
CA ASN A 69 -3.93 2.97 -17.04
C ASN A 69 -5.37 3.27 -17.50
N GLU A 70 -6.07 2.28 -18.04
CA GLU A 70 -7.46 2.39 -18.49
C GLU A 70 -8.40 2.78 -17.35
N ARG A 71 -8.29 2.09 -16.22
CA ARG A 71 -9.14 2.37 -15.05
C ARG A 71 -8.98 3.79 -14.52
N ILE A 72 -7.76 4.31 -14.49
CA ILE A 72 -7.51 5.68 -14.03
C ILE A 72 -8.09 6.70 -15.03
N LYS A 73 -8.00 6.44 -16.34
CA LYS A 73 -8.65 7.28 -17.36
C LYS A 73 -10.16 7.33 -17.18
N GLU A 74 -10.81 6.19 -17.01
CA GLU A 74 -12.25 6.11 -16.79
C GLU A 74 -12.69 6.95 -15.59
N ILE A 75 -11.94 6.86 -14.48
CA ILE A 75 -12.22 7.66 -13.28
C ILE A 75 -12.08 9.17 -13.56
N ILE A 76 -11.06 9.57 -14.32
CA ILE A 76 -10.85 10.98 -14.69
C ILE A 76 -12.00 11.47 -15.58
N ASP A 77 -12.35 10.69 -16.61
CA ASP A 77 -13.45 11.01 -17.54
C ASP A 77 -14.78 11.16 -16.79
N GLU A 78 -15.07 10.27 -15.84
CA GLU A 78 -16.26 10.35 -14.98
C GLU A 78 -16.28 11.65 -14.15
N ILE A 79 -15.14 12.06 -13.60
CA ILE A 79 -15.02 13.31 -12.81
C ILE A 79 -15.23 14.53 -13.72
N GLU A 80 -14.66 14.53 -14.91
CA GLU A 80 -14.81 15.60 -15.90
C GLU A 80 -16.26 15.74 -16.37
N MET A 81 -16.95 14.62 -16.62
CA MET A 81 -18.36 14.58 -16.99
C MET A 81 -19.26 15.16 -15.90
N GLN A 82 -18.86 15.08 -14.62
CA GLN A 82 -19.55 15.71 -13.49
C GLN A 82 -19.30 17.23 -13.37
N GLY A 83 -18.63 17.84 -14.35
CA GLY A 83 -18.37 19.28 -14.40
C GLY A 83 -17.22 19.74 -13.49
N LYS A 84 -16.46 18.81 -12.91
CA LYS A 84 -15.29 19.09 -12.07
C LYS A 84 -14.03 19.16 -12.93
N LYS A 85 -13.97 20.17 -13.81
CA LYS A 85 -12.91 20.35 -14.83
C LYS A 85 -11.52 20.73 -14.28
N SER A 86 -11.33 20.80 -12.97
CA SER A 86 -10.11 21.30 -12.33
C SER A 86 -9.41 20.22 -11.49
N VAL A 87 -9.27 19.01 -12.03
CA VAL A 87 -8.29 18.06 -11.47
C VAL A 87 -6.92 18.56 -11.91
N GLU A 88 -6.31 19.45 -11.12
CA GLU A 88 -4.90 19.77 -11.28
C GLU A 88 -4.11 18.45 -11.16
N LEU A 89 -3.37 18.14 -12.21
CA LEU A 89 -2.87 16.80 -12.52
C LEU A 89 -1.81 16.35 -11.51
N ALA A 90 -2.25 15.68 -10.44
CA ALA A 90 -1.44 14.75 -9.65
C ALA A 90 -1.12 13.45 -10.43
N ILE A 91 -1.53 13.38 -11.70
CA ILE A 91 -1.31 12.30 -12.66
C ILE A 91 -0.95 12.92 -14.01
N ILE A 92 0.24 12.64 -14.53
CA ILE A 92 0.70 13.10 -15.84
C ILE A 92 0.64 11.93 -16.81
N PHE A 93 0.09 12.15 -18.01
CA PHE A 93 0.05 11.16 -19.08
C PHE A 93 1.10 11.47 -20.15
N ASN A 94 1.66 10.43 -20.78
CA ASN A 94 2.52 10.57 -21.96
C ASN A 94 1.69 10.83 -23.23
N THR A 95 2.36 10.99 -24.37
CA THR A 95 1.72 11.26 -25.67
C THR A 95 0.88 10.09 -26.20
N GLU A 96 1.06 8.89 -25.67
CA GLU A 96 0.28 7.69 -25.99
C GLU A 96 -0.91 7.53 -25.02
N GLY A 97 -1.07 8.48 -24.09
CA GLY A 97 -2.09 8.47 -23.06
C GLY A 97 -1.81 7.50 -21.93
N GLU A 98 -0.62 6.94 -21.78
CA GLU A 98 -0.28 6.12 -20.60
C GLU A 98 0.15 7.00 -19.42
N ILE A 99 -0.04 6.53 -18.19
CA ILE A 99 0.43 7.27 -17.01
C ILE A 99 1.96 7.36 -17.06
N ALA A 100 2.48 8.57 -17.16
CA ALA A 100 3.90 8.90 -17.08
C ALA A 100 4.35 9.18 -15.64
N LEU A 101 3.49 9.80 -14.84
CA LEU A 101 3.75 10.11 -13.44
C LEU A 101 2.45 10.11 -12.65
N ILE A 102 2.48 9.61 -11.43
CA ILE A 102 1.34 9.62 -10.51
C ILE A 102 1.85 9.84 -9.09
N ASP A 103 1.18 10.71 -8.34
CA ASP A 103 1.51 10.94 -6.94
C ASP A 103 1.37 9.64 -6.13
N SER A 104 2.38 9.31 -5.32
CA SER A 104 2.40 8.11 -4.47
C SER A 104 1.24 8.09 -3.49
N PHE A 105 0.68 9.24 -3.12
CA PHE A 105 -0.52 9.36 -2.29
C PHE A 105 -1.75 8.75 -2.97
N ILE A 106 -1.90 8.91 -4.29
CA ILE A 106 -3.01 8.33 -5.05
C ILE A 106 -2.88 6.80 -5.05
N ILE A 107 -1.67 6.30 -5.31
CA ILE A 107 -1.37 4.87 -5.26
C ILE A 107 -1.62 4.31 -3.85
N GLY A 108 -1.15 4.99 -2.80
CA GLY A 108 -1.37 4.60 -1.41
C GLY A 108 -2.85 4.50 -1.04
N ASN A 109 -3.68 5.46 -1.47
CA ASN A 109 -5.13 5.37 -1.28
C ASN A 109 -5.76 4.22 -2.04
N TYR A 110 -5.36 3.99 -3.29
CA TYR A 110 -5.84 2.85 -4.07
C TYR A 110 -5.51 1.53 -3.36
N ILE A 111 -4.28 1.39 -2.85
CA ILE A 111 -3.84 0.22 -2.09
C ILE A 111 -4.65 0.07 -0.80
N GLY A 112 -4.83 1.14 -0.01
CA GLY A 112 -5.62 1.08 1.21
C GLY A 112 -7.07 0.67 0.96
N ASN A 113 -7.71 1.21 -0.09
CA ASN A 113 -9.07 0.83 -0.47
C ASN A 113 -9.15 -0.63 -0.92
N SER A 114 -8.21 -1.09 -1.75
CA SER A 114 -8.10 -2.50 -2.13
C SER A 114 -7.92 -3.39 -0.90
N TYR A 115 -7.05 -2.98 0.02
CA TYR A 115 -6.74 -3.72 1.23
C TYR A 115 -7.96 -3.88 2.13
N ILE A 116 -8.69 -2.80 2.41
CA ILE A 116 -9.94 -2.85 3.19
C ILE A 116 -10.91 -3.82 2.55
N LYS A 117 -11.20 -3.64 1.26
CA LYS A 117 -12.17 -4.46 0.54
C LYS A 117 -11.88 -5.95 0.68
N HIS A 118 -10.65 -6.36 0.35
CA HIS A 118 -10.29 -7.79 0.37
C HIS A 118 -10.19 -8.36 1.79
N MET A 119 -9.75 -7.56 2.77
CA MET A 119 -9.73 -7.99 4.16
C MET A 119 -11.15 -8.20 4.71
N GLU A 120 -12.05 -7.26 4.46
CA GLU A 120 -13.44 -7.36 4.91
C GLU A 120 -14.17 -8.51 4.21
N GLU A 121 -13.94 -8.72 2.90
CA GLU A 121 -14.47 -9.89 2.17
C GLU A 121 -14.00 -11.22 2.79
N TYR A 122 -12.70 -11.37 3.07
CA TYR A 122 -12.15 -12.59 3.67
C TYR A 122 -12.74 -12.88 5.06
N TYR A 123 -12.88 -11.85 5.89
CA TYR A 123 -13.40 -11.96 7.25
C TYR A 123 -14.93 -11.81 7.33
N LYS A 124 -15.65 -12.00 6.21
CA LYS A 124 -17.12 -12.00 6.14
C LYS A 124 -17.75 -10.68 6.59
N GLU A 125 -17.30 -9.59 5.99
CA GLU A 125 -17.81 -8.22 6.16
C GLU A 125 -17.64 -7.63 7.57
N ALA A 126 -16.79 -8.24 8.40
CA ALA A 126 -16.37 -7.61 9.63
C ALA A 126 -15.54 -6.35 9.30
N SER A 127 -15.91 -5.19 9.84
CA SER A 127 -15.15 -3.96 9.59
C SER A 127 -13.65 -4.14 9.91
N LEU A 128 -12.78 -3.53 9.12
CA LEU A 128 -11.33 -3.68 9.23
C LEU A 128 -10.80 -3.39 10.64
N ASN A 129 -11.35 -2.38 11.32
CA ASN A 129 -10.97 -2.06 12.69
C ASN A 129 -11.32 -3.18 13.69
N ASN A 130 -12.42 -3.91 13.46
CA ASN A 130 -12.79 -5.05 14.30
C ASN A 130 -11.89 -6.27 14.02
N ILE A 131 -11.57 -6.54 12.76
CA ILE A 131 -10.60 -7.57 12.38
C ILE A 131 -9.28 -7.33 13.11
N VAL A 132 -8.74 -6.10 13.03
CA VAL A 132 -7.49 -5.73 13.71
C VAL A 132 -7.58 -5.92 15.22
N LYS A 133 -8.67 -5.49 15.87
CA LYS A 133 -8.87 -5.72 17.31
C LYS A 133 -8.85 -7.21 17.67
N HIS A 134 -9.44 -8.07 16.85
CA HIS A 134 -9.41 -9.51 17.07
C HIS A 134 -8.02 -10.10 16.88
N VAL A 135 -7.27 -9.64 15.89
CA VAL A 135 -5.90 -10.11 15.62
C VAL A 135 -4.94 -9.70 16.73
N VAL A 136 -5.02 -8.45 17.21
CA VAL A 136 -4.18 -7.94 18.30
C VAL A 136 -4.34 -8.78 19.57
N ASN A 137 -5.58 -9.15 19.89
CA ASN A 137 -5.92 -9.96 21.08
C ASN A 137 -5.93 -11.47 20.79
N GLY A 138 -5.61 -11.86 19.56
CA GLY A 138 -5.70 -13.23 19.07
C GLY A 138 -4.46 -14.06 19.37
N SER A 139 -4.53 -15.33 18.98
CA SER A 139 -3.40 -16.26 19.05
C SER A 139 -2.30 -15.90 18.04
N GLU A 140 -1.10 -16.44 18.23
CA GLU A 140 -0.01 -16.31 17.24
C GLU A 140 -0.41 -16.88 15.88
N LYS A 141 -1.30 -17.89 15.84
CA LYS A 141 -1.90 -18.38 14.60
C LYS A 141 -2.73 -17.29 13.91
N ALA A 142 -3.62 -16.62 14.63
CA ALA A 142 -4.44 -15.56 14.05
C ALA A 142 -3.59 -14.41 13.49
N LYS A 143 -2.48 -14.08 14.17
CA LYS A 143 -1.49 -13.08 13.69
C LYS A 143 -0.75 -13.55 12.44
N ARG A 144 -0.34 -14.81 12.39
CA ARG A 144 0.29 -15.41 11.20
C ARG A 144 -0.66 -15.40 10.01
N ASP A 145 -1.90 -15.86 10.20
CA ASP A 145 -2.93 -15.89 9.16
C ASP A 145 -3.21 -14.47 8.62
N PHE A 146 -3.32 -13.48 9.51
CA PHE A 146 -3.46 -12.07 9.15
C PHE A 146 -2.26 -11.54 8.34
N SER A 147 -1.03 -11.88 8.73
CA SER A 147 0.20 -11.43 8.05
C SER A 147 0.29 -12.01 6.64
N ILE A 148 0.00 -13.30 6.50
CA ILE A 148 -0.03 -14.00 5.20
C ILE A 148 -1.09 -13.39 4.28
N LEU A 149 -2.30 -13.16 4.80
CA LEU A 149 -3.38 -12.56 4.03
C LEU A 149 -3.02 -11.13 3.61
N SER A 150 -2.49 -10.33 4.53
CA SER A 150 -2.05 -8.95 4.25
C SER A 150 -1.03 -8.91 3.12
N TYR A 151 0.00 -9.76 3.19
CA TYR A 151 0.99 -9.91 2.13
C TYR A 151 0.33 -10.30 0.80
N THR A 152 -0.57 -11.28 0.80
CA THR A 152 -1.22 -11.77 -0.41
C THR A 152 -2.03 -10.68 -1.10
N ILE A 153 -2.80 -9.90 -0.34
CA ILE A 153 -3.62 -8.80 -0.85
C ILE A 153 -2.73 -7.68 -1.41
N LEU A 154 -1.69 -7.29 -0.67
CA LEU A 154 -0.76 -6.25 -1.09
C LEU A 154 -0.01 -6.64 -2.36
N TYR A 155 0.52 -7.85 -2.41
CA TYR A 155 1.17 -8.38 -3.60
C TYR A 155 0.23 -8.37 -4.80
N SER A 156 -0.98 -8.93 -4.66
CA SER A 156 -1.95 -8.97 -5.76
C SER A 156 -2.35 -7.57 -6.22
N THR A 157 -2.44 -6.62 -5.29
CA THR A 157 -2.79 -5.24 -5.59
C THR A 157 -1.66 -4.55 -6.34
N LEU A 158 -0.41 -4.64 -5.86
CA LEU A 158 0.76 -4.06 -6.52
C LEU A 158 1.00 -4.69 -7.90
N ASN A 159 0.83 -6.00 -8.04
CA ASN A 159 0.93 -6.70 -9.32
C ASN A 159 -0.17 -6.29 -10.32
N SER A 160 -1.31 -5.80 -9.84
CA SER A 160 -2.34 -5.23 -10.72
C SER A 160 -2.02 -3.80 -11.18
N ILE A 161 -1.17 -3.08 -10.44
CA ILE A 161 -0.81 -1.67 -10.71
C ILE A 161 0.40 -1.60 -11.63
N TYR A 162 1.45 -2.37 -11.32
CA TYR A 162 2.77 -2.23 -11.94
C TYR A 162 3.07 -3.38 -12.89
N CYS A 163 3.70 -3.06 -14.02
CA CYS A 163 4.26 -4.05 -14.96
C CYS A 163 5.80 -4.03 -15.03
N ASP A 164 6.43 -2.93 -14.61
CA ASP A 164 7.88 -2.76 -14.55
C ASP A 164 8.20 -1.77 -13.41
N ILE A 165 9.23 -2.04 -12.61
CA ILE A 165 9.61 -1.25 -11.44
C ILE A 165 11.12 -1.11 -11.40
N LYS A 166 11.62 0.13 -11.37
CA LYS A 166 12.99 0.44 -10.99
C LYS A 166 13.04 0.90 -9.54
N CYS A 167 13.80 0.17 -8.73
CA CYS A 167 13.81 0.32 -7.29
C CYS A 167 15.23 0.45 -6.72
N ARG A 168 15.31 0.88 -5.45
CA ARG A 168 16.59 0.97 -4.72
C ARG A 168 17.22 -0.40 -4.57
N LYS A 169 18.31 -0.64 -5.31
CA LYS A 169 19.01 -1.92 -5.38
C LYS A 169 19.49 -2.42 -4.02
N GLU A 170 20.02 -1.54 -3.18
CA GLU A 170 20.51 -1.90 -1.84
C GLU A 170 19.38 -2.46 -0.96
N THR A 171 18.20 -1.82 -0.99
CA THR A 171 17.01 -2.30 -0.28
C THR A 171 16.56 -3.65 -0.85
N LEU A 172 16.49 -3.78 -2.18
CA LEU A 172 16.10 -5.03 -2.84
C LEU A 172 17.02 -6.19 -2.42
N GLU A 173 18.34 -6.03 -2.55
CA GLU A 173 19.34 -7.05 -2.22
C GLU A 173 19.29 -7.44 -0.73
N SER A 174 19.12 -6.45 0.16
CA SER A 174 18.96 -6.70 1.60
C SER A 174 17.77 -7.59 1.91
N TYR A 175 16.61 -7.30 1.32
CA TYR A 175 15.38 -8.08 1.56
C TYR A 175 15.43 -9.45 0.88
N VAL A 176 16.00 -9.55 -0.32
CA VAL A 176 16.23 -10.84 -0.99
C VAL A 176 17.09 -11.76 -0.13
N SER A 177 18.14 -11.22 0.49
CA SER A 177 18.97 -11.99 1.42
C SER A 177 18.24 -12.35 2.71
N LEU A 178 17.51 -11.40 3.31
CA LEU A 178 16.85 -11.58 4.62
C LEU A 178 15.74 -12.64 4.58
N TYR A 179 14.97 -12.67 3.48
CA TYR A 179 13.82 -13.55 3.30
C TYR A 179 14.10 -14.75 2.40
N ASP A 180 15.33 -14.92 1.93
CA ASP A 180 15.78 -15.99 1.02
C ASP A 180 14.95 -16.07 -0.28
N LEU A 181 14.77 -14.91 -0.93
CA LEU A 181 13.95 -14.75 -2.13
C LEU A 181 14.74 -15.01 -3.43
N LYS A 182 15.80 -15.84 -3.39
CA LYS A 182 16.76 -16.01 -4.50
C LYS A 182 16.16 -16.60 -5.78
N HIS A 183 14.97 -17.19 -5.70
CA HIS A 183 14.28 -17.83 -6.83
C HIS A 183 13.27 -16.93 -7.53
N CYS A 184 13.04 -15.73 -6.98
CA CYS A 184 12.12 -14.80 -7.56
C CYS A 184 12.74 -14.13 -8.82
N LYS A 185 11.92 -13.88 -9.84
CA LYS A 185 12.34 -13.21 -11.09
C LYS A 185 12.37 -11.69 -10.88
N ASP A 186 13.30 -10.98 -11.52
CA ASP A 186 13.63 -9.57 -11.23
C ASP A 186 12.40 -8.63 -11.03
N ASP A 187 11.49 -8.56 -11.99
CA ASP A 187 10.31 -7.66 -11.91
C ASP A 187 9.32 -8.10 -10.81
N ASP A 188 9.18 -9.42 -10.60
CA ASP A 188 8.37 -9.97 -9.51
C ASP A 188 8.99 -9.65 -8.14
N CYS A 189 10.32 -9.57 -8.06
CA CYS A 189 11.02 -9.33 -6.79
C CYS A 189 10.84 -7.94 -6.27
N SER A 190 10.76 -6.95 -7.15
CA SER A 190 10.42 -5.59 -6.76
C SER A 190 9.03 -5.53 -6.14
N ILE A 191 8.04 -6.22 -6.73
CA ILE A 191 6.68 -6.29 -6.19
C ILE A 191 6.65 -7.02 -4.84
N VAL A 192 7.37 -8.15 -4.74
CA VAL A 192 7.49 -8.92 -3.50
C VAL A 192 8.08 -8.06 -2.38
N VAL A 193 9.21 -7.39 -2.62
CA VAL A 193 9.89 -6.56 -1.61
C VAL A 193 9.03 -5.35 -1.23
N ALA A 194 8.41 -4.66 -2.19
CA ALA A 194 7.46 -3.59 -1.91
C ALA A 194 6.30 -4.06 -1.02
N SER A 195 5.78 -5.27 -1.28
CA SER A 195 4.73 -5.87 -0.45
C SER A 195 5.22 -6.15 0.97
N ILE A 196 6.44 -6.68 1.12
CA ILE A 196 7.02 -6.99 2.45
C ILE A 196 7.22 -5.71 3.26
N LEU A 197 7.75 -4.63 2.67
CA LEU A 197 7.95 -3.35 3.35
C LEU A 197 6.65 -2.83 3.98
N ILE A 198 5.56 -2.85 3.21
CA ILE A 198 4.25 -2.40 3.70
C ILE A 198 3.71 -3.34 4.79
N VAL A 199 3.88 -4.66 4.63
CA VAL A 199 3.44 -5.65 5.64
C VAL A 199 4.22 -5.51 6.95
N GLU A 200 5.52 -5.21 6.88
CA GLU A 200 6.35 -4.96 8.05
C GLU A 200 5.82 -3.81 8.89
N ASP A 201 5.47 -2.70 8.24
CA ASP A 201 4.84 -1.55 8.90
C ASP A 201 3.49 -1.90 9.52
N ILE A 202 2.65 -2.62 8.77
CA ILE A 202 1.36 -3.12 9.27
C ILE A 202 1.54 -3.97 10.52
N CYS A 203 2.43 -4.97 10.46
CA CYS A 203 2.68 -5.88 11.55
C CYS A 203 3.24 -5.16 12.78
N LYS A 204 4.18 -4.23 12.56
CA LYS A 204 4.75 -3.39 13.61
C LYS A 204 3.69 -2.52 14.27
N TYR A 205 2.79 -1.93 13.48
CA TYR A 205 1.71 -1.08 13.98
C TYR A 205 0.76 -1.84 14.91
N ILE A 206 0.34 -3.06 14.54
CA ILE A 206 -0.55 -3.87 15.37
C ILE A 206 0.19 -4.70 16.45
N GLY A 207 1.52 -4.68 16.45
CA GLY A 207 2.36 -5.35 17.44
C GLY A 207 2.52 -6.86 17.22
N ILE A 208 2.49 -7.32 15.97
CA ILE A 208 2.93 -8.66 15.59
C ILE A 208 4.47 -8.71 15.70
N LYS A 209 4.99 -9.78 16.31
CA LYS A 209 6.44 -9.97 16.48
C LYS A 209 7.10 -10.27 15.14
N GLU A 210 8.30 -9.74 14.95
CA GLU A 210 9.12 -9.91 13.75
C GLU A 210 9.31 -11.40 13.36
N GLY A 211 9.51 -12.29 14.34
CA GLY A 211 9.60 -13.73 14.06
C GLY A 211 8.35 -14.33 13.42
N VAL A 212 7.15 -13.87 13.81
CA VAL A 212 5.89 -14.33 13.20
C VAL A 212 5.77 -13.84 11.77
N LEU A 213 6.21 -12.61 11.52
CA LEU A 213 6.23 -12.04 10.18
C LEU A 213 7.23 -12.79 9.28
N SER A 214 8.46 -12.99 9.75
CA SER A 214 9.49 -13.72 9.01
C SER A 214 9.02 -15.12 8.61
N ASP A 215 8.42 -15.85 9.55
CA ASP A 215 7.82 -17.16 9.28
C ASP A 215 6.68 -17.07 8.26
N SER A 216 5.83 -16.06 8.36
CA SER A 216 4.71 -15.83 7.43
C SER A 216 5.22 -15.63 6.00
N ILE A 217 6.16 -14.68 5.80
CA ILE A 217 6.70 -14.36 4.48
C ILE A 217 7.44 -15.56 3.88
N LYS A 218 8.30 -16.22 4.66
CA LYS A 218 9.01 -17.42 4.21
C LYS A 218 8.05 -18.52 3.79
N SER A 219 6.97 -18.75 4.55
CA SER A 219 5.97 -19.77 4.21
C SER A 219 5.26 -19.49 2.89
N VAL A 220 5.08 -18.22 2.51
CA VAL A 220 4.50 -17.84 1.22
C VAL A 220 5.52 -17.96 0.10
N ALA A 221 6.76 -17.52 0.33
CA ALA A 221 7.86 -17.66 -0.63
C ALA A 221 8.12 -19.13 -1.00
N THR A 222 8.17 -20.04 -0.01
CA THR A 222 8.35 -21.48 -0.27
C THR A 222 7.21 -22.07 -1.09
N LYS A 223 5.95 -21.70 -0.81
CA LYS A 223 4.80 -22.20 -1.57
C LYS A 223 4.82 -21.78 -3.03
N ARG A 224 5.31 -20.58 -3.33
CA ARG A 224 5.47 -20.10 -4.71
C ARG A 224 6.52 -20.89 -5.46
N ASN A 225 7.67 -21.13 -4.82
CA ASN A 225 8.74 -21.93 -5.43
C ASN A 225 8.29 -23.36 -5.76
N SER A 226 7.36 -23.94 -4.99
CA SER A 226 6.83 -25.29 -5.24
C SER A 226 5.72 -25.36 -6.31
N GLN A 227 5.27 -24.23 -6.87
CA GLN A 227 4.25 -24.20 -7.93
C GLN A 227 4.86 -24.01 -9.33
N ASP A 228 6.16 -23.68 -9.41
CA ASP A 228 6.91 -23.45 -10.66
C ASP A 228 7.83 -24.64 -11.04
N ASP A 229 7.81 -25.74 -10.27
CA ASP A 229 8.48 -27.04 -10.54
C ASP A 229 7.46 -28.10 -11.02
#